data_AF-A0A1M7AFB3-F1
#
_entry.id   AF-A0A1M7AFB3-F1
#
_cell.length_a   1.000
_cell.length_b   1.000
_cell.length_c   1.000
_cell.angle_alpha   90.00
_cell.angle_beta   90.00
_cell.angle_gamma   90.00
#
_symmetry.space_group_name_H-M   'P 1'
#
loop_
_entity.id
_entity.type
_entity.pdbx_description
1 polymer ?
#
loop_
_entity_poly.entity_id
_entity_poly.type
_entity_poly.pdbx_seq_one_letter_code
_entity_poly.pdbx_strand_id
1 'polypeptide(L)'
;MADLAIFGPVMLESLNFHFTFYDWLLVVMVTALGTLSAYLKDPQLKAVTATIPIPFGFAYIAVGLPIGAANAISGFMCMLYANIVRILHYKVKIPIVPSIIIGLACFVLLGTFLMPRIPDGEGFFLGVCAFDFVVGVIMFQKQKYSAGVKYKTPLPIYIKAPAIACVVSGLMFIKRLMGGFCTSFPMMNSIVSYESRFSLADQCRQLPLFLIAAPFMFIEMHFIETRLHWNHWIVLLCGYILFSFIYVPLNNELKRRNAAAGSDK
;
A
#
# COMPACT_ATOMS: atom_id res chain seq x y z
N MET A 1 3.96 26.24 -24.77
CA MET A 1 3.80 27.08 -23.56
C MET A 1 2.32 27.26 -23.23
N ALA A 2 1.58 26.17 -23.00
CA ALA A 2 0.13 26.23 -22.75
C ALA A 2 -0.34 25.33 -21.58
N ASP A 3 0.56 24.85 -20.72
CA ASP A 3 0.24 23.85 -19.68
C ASP A 3 0.55 24.29 -18.23
N LEU A 4 0.89 25.56 -17.98
CA LEU A 4 1.18 26.03 -16.61
C LEU A 4 -0.01 26.74 -15.94
N ALA A 5 -1.09 27.04 -16.66
CA ALA A 5 -2.27 27.73 -16.11
C ALA A 5 -3.35 26.78 -15.53
N ILE A 6 -3.21 25.46 -15.72
CA ILE A 6 -4.21 24.46 -15.27
C ILE A 6 -4.02 24.08 -13.78
N PHE A 7 -2.92 24.47 -13.14
CA PHE A 7 -2.55 23.98 -11.81
C PHE A 7 -3.09 24.79 -10.61
N GLY A 8 -3.66 25.99 -10.80
CA GLY A 8 -4.04 26.87 -9.68
C GLY A 8 -5.43 26.58 -9.08
N PRO A 9 -6.53 26.89 -9.79
CA PRO A 9 -7.88 26.78 -9.24
C PRO A 9 -8.42 25.33 -9.23
N VAL A 10 -8.11 24.52 -10.26
CA VAL A 10 -8.58 23.13 -10.39
C VAL A 10 -7.96 22.21 -9.32
N MET A 11 -6.74 22.52 -8.86
CA MET A 11 -6.07 21.75 -7.81
C MET A 11 -6.74 21.93 -6.43
N LEU A 12 -7.25 23.13 -6.12
CA LEU A 12 -7.91 23.38 -4.84
C LEU A 12 -9.31 22.76 -4.77
N GLU A 13 -10.05 22.75 -5.89
CA GLU A 13 -11.38 22.10 -5.97
C GLU A 13 -11.31 20.58 -5.87
N SER A 14 -10.18 19.99 -6.24
CA SER A 14 -9.94 18.55 -6.12
C SER A 14 -9.48 18.12 -4.72
N LEU A 15 -9.35 19.04 -3.76
CA LEU A 15 -9.10 18.69 -2.36
C LEU A 15 -10.39 18.32 -1.63
N ASN A 16 -10.31 17.33 -0.75
CA ASN A 16 -11.46 16.82 -0.02
C ASN A 16 -11.58 17.49 1.35
N PHE A 17 -12.24 18.65 1.41
CA PHE A 17 -12.49 19.36 2.67
C PHE A 17 -13.63 18.76 3.51
N HIS A 18 -14.51 17.96 2.89
CA HIS A 18 -15.66 17.36 3.55
C HIS A 18 -15.50 15.84 3.65
N PHE A 19 -15.09 15.37 4.82
CA PHE A 19 -14.88 13.95 5.05
C PHE A 19 -16.21 13.22 5.22
N THR A 20 -16.39 12.19 4.42
CA THR A 20 -17.55 11.29 4.51
C THR A 20 -17.39 10.29 5.66
N PHE A 21 -18.45 9.53 5.97
CA PHE A 21 -18.38 8.45 6.96
C PHE A 21 -17.24 7.47 6.67
N TYR A 22 -17.06 7.08 5.40
CA TYR A 22 -16.02 6.13 5.02
C TYR A 22 -14.60 6.69 5.12
N ASP A 23 -14.43 8.01 4.98
CA ASP A 23 -13.15 8.67 5.22
C ASP A 23 -12.76 8.58 6.69
N TRP A 24 -13.70 8.88 7.59
CA TRP A 24 -13.48 8.75 9.03
C TRP A 24 -13.24 7.30 9.44
N LEU A 25 -14.00 6.37 8.89
CA LEU A 25 -13.82 4.94 9.15
C LEU A 25 -12.42 4.47 8.72
N LEU A 26 -11.95 4.90 7.55
CA LEU A 26 -10.59 4.63 7.09
C LEU A 26 -9.55 5.22 8.05
N VAL A 27 -9.68 6.49 8.45
CA VAL A 27 -8.77 7.14 9.40
C VAL A 27 -8.70 6.37 10.72
N VAL A 28 -9.83 5.97 11.27
CA VAL A 28 -9.89 5.20 12.53
C VAL A 28 -9.25 3.83 12.36
N MET A 29 -9.58 3.10 11.29
CA MET A 29 -9.09 1.74 11.07
C MET A 29 -7.58 1.70 10.79
N VAL A 30 -7.07 2.61 9.94
CA VAL A 30 -5.64 2.70 9.65
C VAL A 30 -4.87 3.21 10.87
N THR A 31 -5.44 4.13 11.66
CA THR A 31 -4.84 4.54 12.94
C THR A 31 -4.73 3.36 13.89
N ALA A 32 -5.80 2.60 14.10
CA ALA A 32 -5.79 1.43 14.97
C ALA A 32 -4.75 0.38 14.50
N LEU A 33 -4.73 0.07 13.20
CA LEU A 33 -3.80 -0.91 12.63
C LEU A 33 -2.35 -0.41 12.67
N GLY A 34 -2.11 0.86 12.40
CA GLY A 34 -0.80 1.50 12.47
C GLY A 34 -0.26 1.54 13.90
N THR A 35 -1.11 1.89 14.86
CA THR A 35 -0.79 1.84 16.29
C THR A 35 -0.48 0.40 16.72
N LEU A 36 -1.30 -0.58 16.34
CA LEU A 36 -1.02 -1.98 16.63
C LEU A 36 0.35 -2.40 16.08
N SER A 37 0.62 -2.09 14.81
CA SER A 37 1.88 -2.43 14.13
C SER A 37 3.09 -1.84 14.84
N ALA A 38 3.01 -0.59 15.29
CA ALA A 38 4.10 0.08 16.02
C ALA A 38 4.49 -0.63 17.32
N TYR A 39 3.54 -1.35 17.95
CA TYR A 39 3.73 -2.05 19.21
C TYR A 39 4.11 -3.52 19.04
N LEU A 40 4.09 -4.06 17.82
CA LEU A 40 4.65 -5.37 17.50
C LEU A 40 6.18 -5.31 17.64
N LYS A 41 6.78 -6.38 18.17
CA LYS A 41 8.25 -6.54 18.21
C LYS A 41 8.78 -7.26 16.97
N ASP A 42 7.96 -8.11 16.37
CA ASP A 42 8.35 -8.97 15.27
C ASP A 42 8.34 -8.20 13.94
N PRO A 43 9.47 -8.14 13.21
CA PRO A 43 9.56 -7.39 11.96
C PRO A 43 8.71 -8.00 10.84
N GLN A 44 8.49 -9.32 10.88
CA GLN A 44 7.66 -10.05 9.92
C GLN A 44 6.19 -9.72 10.14
N LEU A 45 5.71 -9.72 11.39
CA LEU A 45 4.33 -9.31 11.69
C LEU A 45 4.08 -7.84 11.31
N LYS A 46 5.04 -6.94 11.52
CA LYS A 46 4.96 -5.56 11.02
C LYS A 46 4.82 -5.50 9.50
N ALA A 47 5.64 -6.25 8.78
CA ALA A 47 5.58 -6.31 7.32
C ALA A 47 4.23 -6.88 6.83
N VAL A 48 3.68 -7.88 7.53
CA VAL A 48 2.33 -8.40 7.27
C VAL A 48 1.28 -7.30 7.44
N THR A 49 1.32 -6.51 8.52
CA THR A 49 0.36 -5.40 8.70
C THR A 49 0.44 -4.33 7.60
N ALA A 50 1.58 -4.20 6.92
CA ALA A 50 1.75 -3.29 5.78
C ALA A 50 1.22 -3.86 4.46
N THR A 51 0.95 -5.17 4.38
CA THR A 51 0.58 -5.86 3.13
C THR A 51 -0.80 -6.49 3.14
N ILE A 52 -1.40 -6.72 4.32
CA ILE A 52 -2.81 -7.10 4.39
C ILE A 52 -3.67 -5.95 3.83
N PRO A 53 -4.59 -6.21 2.89
CA PRO A 53 -5.32 -5.16 2.18
C PRO A 53 -6.41 -4.44 3.00
N ILE A 54 -6.34 -4.44 4.34
CA ILE A 54 -7.30 -3.73 5.21
C ILE A 54 -7.46 -2.25 4.81
N PRO A 55 -6.38 -1.45 4.70
CA PRO A 55 -6.49 -0.06 4.24
C PRO A 55 -7.03 0.05 2.83
N PHE A 56 -6.65 -0.89 1.95
CA PHE A 56 -7.13 -0.94 0.58
C PHE A 56 -8.64 -1.08 0.54
N GLY A 57 -9.22 -1.99 1.34
CA GLY A 57 -10.67 -2.20 1.35
C GLY A 57 -11.45 -0.97 1.79
N PHE A 58 -11.00 -0.28 2.84
CA PHE A 58 -11.63 0.97 3.26
C PHE A 58 -11.44 2.09 2.24
N ALA A 59 -10.27 2.17 1.60
CA ALA A 59 -10.02 3.16 0.56
C ALA A 59 -10.88 2.89 -0.68
N TYR A 60 -11.04 1.62 -1.08
CA TYR A 60 -11.92 1.20 -2.16
C TYR A 60 -13.36 1.67 -1.92
N ILE A 61 -13.90 1.43 -0.73
CA ILE A 61 -15.25 1.89 -0.36
C ILE A 61 -15.32 3.43 -0.26
N ALA A 62 -14.29 4.09 0.28
CA ALA A 62 -14.25 5.54 0.45
C ALA A 62 -14.05 6.31 -0.87
N VAL A 63 -13.42 5.69 -1.86
CA VAL A 63 -13.28 6.20 -3.22
C VAL A 63 -14.56 5.93 -4.03
N GLY A 64 -15.17 4.76 -3.86
CA GLY A 64 -16.44 4.41 -4.50
C GLY A 64 -16.35 4.25 -6.02
N LEU A 65 -15.16 3.95 -6.53
CA LEU A 65 -14.92 3.66 -7.94
C LEU A 65 -14.62 2.17 -8.11
N PRO A 66 -15.08 1.56 -9.23
CA PRO A 66 -14.73 0.19 -9.53
C PRO A 66 -13.22 -0.03 -9.60
N ILE A 67 -12.80 -1.24 -9.23
CA ILE A 67 -11.39 -1.63 -9.38
C ILE A 67 -11.01 -1.56 -10.86
N GLY A 68 -9.89 -0.91 -11.17
CA GLY A 68 -9.38 -0.83 -12.54
C GLY A 68 -7.86 -0.77 -12.61
N ALA A 69 -7.35 -0.36 -13.77
CA ALA A 69 -5.91 -0.31 -14.04
C ALA A 69 -5.15 0.59 -13.05
N ALA A 70 -5.72 1.72 -12.63
CA ALA A 70 -5.10 2.60 -11.64
C ALA A 70 -4.88 1.90 -10.28
N ASN A 71 -5.84 1.08 -9.84
CA ASN A 71 -5.72 0.29 -8.61
C ASN A 71 -4.59 -0.74 -8.74
N ALA A 72 -4.53 -1.45 -9.87
CA ALA A 72 -3.47 -2.42 -10.14
C ALA A 72 -2.08 -1.74 -10.15
N ILE A 73 -1.89 -0.68 -10.94
CA ILE A 73 -0.61 0.05 -11.02
C ILE A 73 -0.16 0.54 -9.63
N SER A 74 -1.11 0.98 -8.81
CA SER A 74 -0.81 1.45 -7.46
C SER A 74 -0.18 0.38 -6.56
N GLY A 75 -0.47 -0.91 -6.81
CA GLY A 75 0.18 -2.03 -6.13
C GLY A 75 1.70 -2.05 -6.37
N PHE A 76 2.12 -2.01 -7.64
CA PHE A 76 3.53 -1.88 -7.99
C PHE A 76 4.16 -0.59 -7.45
N MET A 77 3.45 0.53 -7.53
CA MET A 77 3.94 1.79 -6.96
C MET A 77 4.15 1.73 -5.45
N CYS A 78 3.35 0.96 -4.72
CA CYS A 78 3.54 0.75 -3.29
C CYS A 78 4.85 -0.01 -3.01
N MET A 79 5.20 -0.96 -3.88
CA MET A 79 6.50 -1.62 -3.82
C MET A 79 7.66 -0.66 -4.16
N LEU A 80 7.51 0.19 -5.17
CA LEU A 80 8.49 1.23 -5.51
C LEU A 80 8.71 2.16 -4.33
N TYR A 81 7.64 2.65 -3.71
CA TYR A 81 7.68 3.48 -2.50
C TYR A 81 8.58 2.86 -1.43
N ALA A 82 8.32 1.62 -1.01
CA ALA A 82 9.09 0.99 0.06
C ALA A 82 10.56 0.80 -0.32
N ASN A 83 10.85 0.50 -1.58
CA ASN A 83 12.22 0.40 -2.08
C ASN A 83 12.93 1.75 -2.13
N ILE A 84 12.26 2.83 -2.53
CA ILE A 84 12.79 4.20 -2.47
C ILE A 84 13.17 4.53 -1.04
N VAL A 85 12.26 4.35 -0.07
CA VAL A 85 12.52 4.62 1.35
C VAL A 85 13.70 3.80 1.85
N ARG A 86 13.76 2.50 1.53
CA ARG A 86 14.87 1.63 1.91
C ARG A 86 16.20 2.08 1.32
N ILE A 87 16.24 2.45 0.03
CA ILE A 87 17.46 2.90 -0.63
C ILE A 87 17.94 4.22 -0.03
N LEU A 88 17.05 5.20 0.09
CA LEU A 88 17.38 6.51 0.67
C LEU A 88 17.88 6.35 2.10
N HIS A 89 17.22 5.55 2.92
CA HIS A 89 17.59 5.39 4.32
C HIS A 89 18.85 4.53 4.53
N TYR A 90 18.95 3.36 3.88
CA TYR A 90 20.05 2.42 4.13
C TYR A 90 21.29 2.67 3.29
N LYS A 91 21.13 3.10 2.03
CA LYS A 91 22.27 3.30 1.12
C LYS A 91 22.71 4.77 1.07
N VAL A 92 21.76 5.69 0.89
CA VAL A 92 22.05 7.14 0.79
C VAL A 92 22.18 7.79 2.18
N LYS A 93 21.76 7.09 3.25
CA LYS A 93 21.85 7.54 4.65
C LYS A 93 21.01 8.78 4.99
N ILE A 94 19.95 9.03 4.22
CA ILE A 94 18.96 10.06 4.56
C ILE A 94 18.15 9.60 5.79
N PRO A 95 17.81 10.49 6.75
CA PRO A 95 16.95 10.12 7.88
C PRO A 95 15.61 9.53 7.42
N ILE A 96 14.99 8.71 8.26
CA ILE A 96 13.81 7.92 7.86
C ILE A 96 12.60 8.79 7.48
N VAL A 97 12.34 9.87 8.22
CA VAL A 97 11.21 10.78 7.96
C VAL A 97 11.31 11.46 6.59
N PRO A 98 12.41 12.15 6.23
CA PRO A 98 12.55 12.71 4.88
C PRO A 98 12.55 11.64 3.79
N SER A 99 13.09 10.44 4.05
CA SER A 99 13.01 9.32 3.10
C SER A 99 11.57 8.92 2.80
N ILE A 100 10.72 8.84 3.84
CA ILE A 100 9.28 8.60 3.72
C ILE A 100 8.61 9.72 2.93
N ILE A 101 8.86 10.98 3.29
CA ILE A 101 8.27 12.15 2.60
C ILE A 101 8.62 12.13 1.11
N ILE A 102 9.87 11.87 0.74
CA ILE A 102 10.30 11.76 -0.66
C ILE A 102 9.59 10.60 -1.35
N GLY A 103 9.52 9.42 -0.71
CA GLY A 103 8.79 8.28 -1.26
C GLY A 103 7.31 8.58 -1.50
N LEU A 104 6.64 9.23 -0.55
CA LEU A 104 5.25 9.64 -0.65
C LEU A 104 5.06 10.67 -1.76
N ALA A 105 5.94 11.68 -1.84
CA ALA A 105 5.91 12.68 -2.90
C ALA A 105 6.07 12.02 -4.28
N CYS A 106 7.02 11.09 -4.45
CA CYS A 106 7.16 10.32 -5.68
C CYS A 106 5.88 9.54 -6.03
N PHE A 107 5.27 8.88 -5.04
CA PHE A 107 4.03 8.12 -5.26
C PHE A 107 2.89 9.05 -5.69
N VAL A 108 2.67 10.16 -4.98
CA VAL A 108 1.61 11.14 -5.30
C VAL A 108 1.85 11.76 -6.68
N LEU A 109 3.06 12.23 -6.96
CA LEU A 109 3.39 12.89 -8.23
C LEU A 109 3.21 11.93 -9.41
N LEU A 110 3.68 10.68 -9.29
CA LEU A 110 3.49 9.68 -10.33
C LEU A 110 2.00 9.32 -10.48
N GLY A 111 1.27 9.14 -9.38
CA GLY A 111 -0.16 8.82 -9.41
C GLY A 111 -0.98 9.92 -10.09
N THR A 112 -0.81 11.17 -9.66
CA THR A 112 -1.48 12.34 -10.25
C THR A 112 -1.11 12.52 -11.72
N PHE A 113 0.15 12.28 -12.09
CA PHE A 113 0.59 12.39 -13.48
C PHE A 113 0.06 11.25 -14.37
N LEU A 114 0.02 10.02 -13.86
CA LEU A 114 -0.41 8.84 -14.62
C LEU A 114 -1.94 8.71 -14.70
N MET A 115 -2.68 9.16 -13.68
CA MET A 115 -4.14 9.01 -13.62
C MET A 115 -4.89 9.44 -14.90
N PRO A 116 -4.67 10.64 -15.47
CA PRO A 116 -5.36 11.06 -16.69
C PRO A 116 -4.87 10.34 -17.97
N ARG A 117 -3.82 9.52 -17.88
CA ARG A 117 -3.16 8.85 -19.01
C ARG A 117 -3.40 7.34 -19.04
N ILE A 118 -4.05 6.79 -18.01
CA ILE A 118 -4.31 5.36 -17.92
C ILE A 118 -5.54 5.01 -18.75
N PRO A 119 -5.44 4.05 -19.69
CA PRO A 119 -6.59 3.52 -20.39
C PRO A 119 -7.54 2.76 -19.45
N ASP A 120 -8.84 2.99 -19.62
CA ASP A 120 -9.89 2.28 -18.85
C ASP A 120 -10.24 0.89 -19.41
N GLY A 121 -9.54 0.43 -20.45
CA GLY A 121 -9.83 -0.85 -21.11
C GLY A 121 -9.49 -2.07 -20.24
N GLU A 122 -10.38 -3.06 -20.22
CA GLU A 122 -10.19 -4.33 -19.49
C GLU A 122 -8.85 -5.02 -19.85
N GLY A 123 -8.47 -5.02 -21.13
CA GLY A 123 -7.21 -5.61 -21.58
C GLY A 123 -5.97 -4.94 -20.98
N PHE A 124 -6.00 -3.62 -20.80
CA PHE A 124 -4.91 -2.89 -20.16
C PHE A 124 -4.85 -3.21 -18.66
N PHE A 125 -6.00 -3.23 -17.98
CA PHE A 125 -6.11 -3.65 -16.58
C PHE A 125 -5.55 -5.06 -16.34
N LEU A 126 -5.96 -6.04 -17.16
CA LEU A 126 -5.45 -7.41 -17.09
C LEU A 126 -3.94 -7.48 -17.38
N GLY A 127 -3.46 -6.68 -18.34
CA GLY A 127 -2.04 -6.56 -18.66
C GLY A 127 -1.21 -6.05 -17.48
N VAL A 128 -1.70 -5.05 -16.75
CA VAL A 128 -1.06 -4.56 -15.52
C VAL A 128 -1.08 -5.62 -14.42
N CYS A 129 -2.22 -6.30 -14.23
CA CYS A 129 -2.32 -7.39 -13.25
C CYS A 129 -1.30 -8.52 -13.54
N ALA A 130 -1.16 -8.89 -14.81
CA ALA A 130 -0.16 -9.86 -15.25
C ALA A 130 1.28 -9.37 -15.02
N PHE A 131 1.55 -8.09 -15.30
CA PHE A 131 2.84 -7.46 -15.04
C PHE A 131 3.19 -7.52 -13.54
N ASP A 132 2.27 -7.10 -12.67
CA ASP A 132 2.46 -7.12 -11.22
C ASP A 132 2.74 -8.53 -10.71
N PHE A 133 1.96 -9.51 -11.17
CA PHE A 133 2.17 -10.92 -10.83
C PHE A 133 3.57 -11.40 -11.24
N VAL A 134 3.98 -11.16 -12.49
CA VAL A 134 5.30 -11.60 -13.00
C VAL A 134 6.43 -10.93 -12.21
N VAL A 135 6.34 -9.63 -11.96
CA VAL A 135 7.33 -8.90 -11.15
C VAL A 135 7.37 -9.44 -9.72
N GLY A 136 6.20 -9.65 -9.10
CA GLY A 136 6.06 -10.23 -7.77
C GLY A 136 6.73 -11.59 -7.67
N VAL A 137 6.48 -12.49 -8.62
CA VAL A 137 7.12 -13.81 -8.69
C VAL A 137 8.63 -13.68 -8.84
N ILE A 138 9.12 -12.87 -9.79
CA ILE A 138 10.56 -12.69 -10.02
C ILE A 138 11.25 -12.17 -8.75
N MET A 139 10.68 -11.17 -8.10
CA MET A 139 11.24 -10.60 -6.89
C MET A 139 11.16 -11.55 -5.70
N PHE A 140 10.05 -12.28 -5.55
CA PHE A 140 9.92 -13.30 -4.53
C PHE A 140 10.99 -14.39 -4.70
N GLN A 141 11.29 -14.84 -5.92
CA GLN A 141 12.32 -15.85 -6.11
C GLN A 141 13.76 -15.31 -5.93
N LYS A 142 14.04 -14.07 -6.35
CA LYS A 142 15.41 -13.53 -6.40
C LYS A 142 15.85 -12.72 -5.17
N GLN A 143 14.94 -12.40 -4.25
CA GLN A 143 15.26 -11.58 -3.08
C GLN A 143 16.22 -12.28 -2.10
N LYS A 144 17.00 -11.49 -1.36
CA LYS A 144 17.85 -11.99 -0.27
C LYS A 144 17.03 -12.16 1.01
N TYR A 145 17.02 -13.37 1.53
CA TYR A 145 16.36 -13.75 2.77
C TYR A 145 17.28 -13.54 3.97
N SER A 146 16.74 -13.01 5.07
CA SER A 146 17.46 -12.80 6.33
C SER A 146 16.46 -12.47 7.41
N ALA A 147 16.72 -12.93 8.64
CA ALA A 147 15.98 -12.47 9.80
C ALA A 147 16.13 -10.94 9.99
N GLY A 148 15.01 -10.27 10.28
CA GLY A 148 14.97 -8.85 10.61
C GLY A 148 15.32 -8.57 12.06
N VAL A 149 15.65 -7.30 12.34
CA VAL A 149 15.89 -6.85 13.72
C VAL A 149 14.55 -6.67 14.44
N LYS A 150 14.41 -7.30 15.61
CA LYS A 150 13.25 -7.11 16.48
C LYS A 150 13.33 -5.74 17.14
N TYR A 151 12.29 -4.93 16.98
CA TYR A 151 12.22 -3.59 17.55
C TYR A 151 10.77 -3.21 17.82
N LYS A 152 10.51 -2.56 18.96
CA LYS A 152 9.22 -1.98 19.33
C LYS A 152 9.43 -0.51 19.68
N THR A 153 8.45 0.34 19.34
CA THR A 153 8.52 1.74 19.70
C THR A 153 8.49 1.99 21.22
N PRO A 154 9.25 2.96 21.73
CA PRO A 154 9.11 3.44 23.10
C PRO A 154 8.06 4.55 23.25
N LEU A 155 7.54 5.10 22.14
CA LEU A 155 6.63 6.26 22.19
C LEU A 155 5.24 5.86 22.72
N PRO A 156 4.69 6.58 23.71
CA PRO A 156 3.36 6.33 24.24
C PRO A 156 2.24 6.40 23.21
N ILE A 157 1.18 5.63 23.42
CA ILE A 157 0.06 5.47 22.49
C ILE A 157 -0.66 6.78 22.20
N TYR A 158 -0.80 7.64 23.21
CA TYR A 158 -1.49 8.94 23.11
C TYR A 158 -0.72 9.98 22.30
N ILE A 159 0.56 9.77 22.00
CA ILE A 159 1.32 10.60 21.05
C ILE A 159 1.24 9.97 19.65
N LYS A 160 1.37 8.65 19.60
CA LYS A 160 1.49 7.92 18.34
C LYS A 160 0.19 7.84 17.55
N ALA A 161 -0.91 7.48 18.21
CA ALA A 161 -2.20 7.35 17.54
C ALA A 161 -2.63 8.68 16.90
N PRO A 162 -2.54 9.86 17.57
CA PRO A 162 -2.81 11.13 16.92
C PRO A 162 -1.87 11.44 15.76
N ALA A 163 -0.57 11.16 15.89
CA ALA A 163 0.38 11.39 14.79
C ALA A 163 0.04 10.55 13.55
N ILE A 164 -0.32 9.28 13.73
CA ILE A 164 -0.79 8.42 12.65
C ILE A 164 -2.08 8.95 12.05
N ALA A 165 -3.06 9.31 12.89
CA ALA A 165 -4.33 9.86 12.43
C ALA A 165 -4.11 11.13 11.58
N CYS A 166 -3.21 12.03 11.99
CA CYS A 166 -2.86 13.22 11.22
C CYS A 166 -2.29 12.86 9.83
N VAL A 167 -1.39 11.88 9.75
CA VAL A 167 -0.84 11.41 8.47
C VAL A 167 -1.97 10.87 7.58
N VAL A 168 -2.83 10.00 8.11
CA VAL A 168 -3.91 9.39 7.33
C VAL A 168 -4.96 10.42 6.89
N SER A 169 -5.31 11.37 7.77
CA SER A 169 -6.20 12.48 7.43
C SER A 169 -5.62 13.36 6.32
N GLY A 170 -4.32 13.65 6.34
CA GLY A 170 -3.65 14.36 5.25
C GLY A 170 -3.76 13.65 3.91
N LEU A 171 -3.88 12.32 3.90
CA LEU A 171 -4.09 11.53 2.69
C LEU A 171 -5.53 11.56 2.22
N MET A 172 -6.49 11.48 3.15
CA MET A 172 -7.91 11.62 2.84
C MET A 172 -8.24 13.00 2.27
N PHE A 173 -7.46 14.01 2.64
CA PHE A 173 -7.53 15.35 2.07
C PHE A 173 -7.18 15.38 0.58
N ILE A 174 -6.22 14.57 0.12
CA ILE A 174 -5.76 14.51 -1.27
C ILE A 174 -6.34 13.33 -2.07
N LYS A 175 -7.24 12.52 -1.50
CA LYS A 175 -7.72 11.26 -2.10
C LYS A 175 -8.28 11.42 -3.53
N ARG A 176 -9.00 12.52 -3.78
CA ARG A 176 -9.67 12.77 -5.08
C ARG A 176 -8.68 13.03 -6.20
N LEU A 177 -7.49 13.59 -5.89
CA LEU A 177 -6.41 13.75 -6.87
C LEU A 177 -5.87 12.39 -7.36
N MET A 178 -6.02 11.35 -6.54
CA MET A 178 -5.39 10.06 -6.77
C MET A 178 -6.35 9.01 -7.35
N GLY A 179 -7.66 9.18 -7.18
CA GLY A 179 -8.66 8.23 -7.68
C GLY A 179 -8.33 6.78 -7.26
N GLY A 180 -8.25 5.88 -8.25
CA GLY A 180 -7.90 4.47 -8.03
C GLY A 180 -6.54 4.24 -7.37
N PHE A 181 -5.57 5.16 -7.54
CA PHE A 181 -4.27 5.07 -6.86
C PHE A 181 -4.34 5.24 -5.35
N CYS A 182 -5.41 5.87 -4.84
CA CYS A 182 -5.61 6.02 -3.41
C CYS A 182 -5.75 4.67 -2.70
N THR A 183 -6.24 3.64 -3.41
CA THR A 183 -6.53 2.33 -2.81
C THR A 183 -5.29 1.58 -2.33
N SER A 184 -4.18 1.64 -3.07
CA SER A 184 -2.89 1.11 -2.60
C SER A 184 -1.92 2.21 -2.20
N PHE A 185 -2.44 3.39 -1.83
CA PHE A 185 -1.60 4.41 -1.24
C PHE A 185 -0.83 3.82 -0.06
N PRO A 186 0.46 4.14 0.11
CA PRO A 186 1.28 3.63 1.20
C PRO A 186 0.91 4.21 2.58
N MET A 187 -0.38 4.17 2.95
CA MET A 187 -0.92 4.62 4.23
C MET A 187 -0.25 3.82 5.34
N MET A 188 -0.49 2.50 5.36
CA MET A 188 0.19 1.60 6.29
C MET A 188 1.68 1.47 6.00
N ASN A 189 2.09 1.49 4.72
CA ASN A 189 3.49 1.35 4.38
C ASN A 189 4.36 2.51 4.89
N SER A 190 3.83 3.73 5.00
CA SER A 190 4.55 4.87 5.58
C SER A 190 4.76 4.75 7.08
N ILE A 191 3.71 4.39 7.80
CA ILE A 191 3.77 4.12 9.24
C ILE A 191 4.73 2.97 9.52
N VAL A 192 4.56 1.85 8.80
CA VAL A 192 5.40 0.67 8.98
C VAL A 192 6.85 0.97 8.63
N SER A 193 7.15 1.73 7.57
CA SER A 193 8.54 2.11 7.25
C SER A 193 9.22 2.85 8.40
N TYR A 194 8.50 3.73 9.11
CA TYR A 194 9.05 4.39 10.29
C TYR A 194 9.26 3.40 11.46
N GLU A 195 8.30 2.52 11.70
CA GLU A 195 8.33 1.54 12.80
C GLU A 195 9.29 0.37 12.55
N SER A 196 9.60 0.09 11.28
CA SER A 196 10.51 -0.93 10.80
C SER A 196 11.79 -0.31 10.25
N ARG A 197 12.17 0.90 10.66
CA ARG A 197 13.40 1.56 10.17
C ARG A 197 14.68 0.72 10.37
N PHE A 198 14.70 -0.18 11.34
CA PHE A 198 15.81 -1.12 11.56
C PHE A 198 15.65 -2.47 10.82
N SER A 199 14.52 -2.68 10.15
CA SER A 199 14.14 -3.91 9.45
C SER A 199 13.34 -3.63 8.17
N LEU A 200 13.67 -2.55 7.43
CA LEU A 200 12.96 -2.14 6.21
C LEU A 200 13.03 -3.21 5.12
N ALA A 201 14.09 -4.02 5.15
CA ALA A 201 14.22 -5.15 4.23
C ALA A 201 13.07 -6.15 4.38
N ASP A 202 12.53 -6.36 5.58
CA ASP A 202 11.38 -7.26 5.80
C ASP A 202 10.12 -6.72 5.14
N GLN A 203 9.86 -5.41 5.27
CA GLN A 203 8.77 -4.75 4.56
C GLN A 203 8.92 -4.91 3.03
N CYS A 204 10.11 -4.64 2.49
CA CYS A 204 10.37 -4.83 1.06
C CYS A 204 10.26 -6.29 0.60
N ARG A 205 10.53 -7.27 1.47
CA ARG A 205 10.39 -8.70 1.15
C ARG A 205 8.94 -9.18 1.16
N GLN A 206 8.08 -8.48 1.90
CA GLN A 206 6.66 -8.80 1.99
C GLN A 206 5.87 -8.29 0.78
N LEU A 207 6.25 -7.14 0.21
CA LEU A 207 5.52 -6.51 -0.90
C LEU A 207 5.43 -7.36 -2.18
N PRO A 208 6.43 -8.19 -2.55
CA PRO A 208 6.26 -9.18 -3.61
C PRO A 208 5.07 -10.14 -3.41
N LEU A 209 4.72 -10.50 -2.17
CA LEU A 209 3.57 -11.37 -1.90
C LEU A 209 2.26 -10.64 -2.21
N PHE A 210 2.21 -9.34 -1.90
CA PHE A 210 1.08 -8.49 -2.29
C PHE A 210 0.97 -8.42 -3.82
N LEU A 211 2.08 -8.22 -4.54
CA LEU A 211 2.06 -8.22 -6.01
C LEU A 211 1.68 -9.55 -6.65
N ILE A 212 1.84 -10.66 -5.93
CA ILE A 212 1.38 -11.97 -6.41
C ILE A 212 -0.12 -12.15 -6.13
N ALA A 213 -0.58 -11.83 -4.92
CA ALA A 213 -1.96 -12.11 -4.49
C ALA A 213 -2.98 -11.04 -4.89
N ALA A 214 -2.60 -9.76 -4.85
CA ALA A 214 -3.49 -8.64 -5.14
C ALA A 214 -4.04 -8.63 -6.58
N PRO A 215 -3.29 -8.99 -7.64
CA PRO A 215 -3.85 -9.08 -8.99
C PRO A 215 -5.07 -10.00 -9.09
N PHE A 216 -5.05 -11.17 -8.43
CA PHE A 216 -6.18 -12.09 -8.43
C PHE A 216 -7.39 -11.50 -7.70
N MET A 217 -7.14 -10.89 -6.53
CA MET A 217 -8.17 -10.13 -5.80
C MET A 217 -8.76 -9.02 -6.65
N PHE A 218 -7.94 -8.24 -7.36
CA PHE A 218 -8.39 -7.12 -8.19
C PHE A 218 -9.22 -7.60 -9.38
N ILE A 219 -8.80 -8.68 -10.05
CA ILE A 219 -9.53 -9.26 -11.18
C ILE A 219 -10.90 -9.77 -10.73
N GLU A 220 -10.95 -10.50 -9.61
CA GLU A 220 -12.21 -10.99 -9.05
C GLU A 220 -13.13 -9.82 -8.68
N MET A 221 -12.62 -8.86 -7.91
CA MET A 221 -13.39 -7.69 -7.49
C MET A 221 -13.93 -6.91 -8.69
N HIS A 222 -13.10 -6.66 -9.70
CA HIS A 222 -13.48 -5.97 -10.91
C HIS A 222 -14.68 -6.64 -11.59
N PHE A 223 -14.62 -7.95 -11.83
CA PHE A 223 -15.70 -8.64 -12.55
C PHE A 223 -16.96 -8.87 -11.72
N ILE A 224 -16.85 -9.10 -10.41
CA ILE A 224 -18.02 -9.16 -9.54
C ILE A 224 -18.74 -7.80 -9.56
N GLU A 225 -18.00 -6.71 -9.46
CA GLU A 225 -18.57 -5.37 -9.43
C GLU A 225 -19.16 -4.94 -10.77
N THR A 226 -18.43 -5.11 -11.88
CA THR A 226 -18.86 -4.62 -13.20
C THR A 226 -19.88 -5.51 -13.89
N ARG A 227 -19.92 -6.82 -13.59
CA ARG A 227 -20.81 -7.78 -14.26
C ARG A 227 -21.94 -8.27 -13.38
N LEU A 228 -21.69 -8.48 -12.08
CA LEU A 228 -22.72 -8.96 -11.14
C LEU A 228 -23.37 -7.83 -10.34
N HIS A 229 -22.78 -6.63 -10.36
CA HIS A 229 -23.29 -5.43 -9.66
C HIS A 229 -23.56 -5.66 -8.17
N TRP A 230 -22.73 -6.48 -7.53
CA TRP A 230 -22.83 -6.73 -6.09
C TRP A 230 -22.38 -5.51 -5.29
N ASN A 231 -22.85 -5.41 -4.05
CA ASN A 231 -22.43 -4.36 -3.14
C ASN A 231 -20.93 -4.47 -2.84
N HIS A 232 -20.25 -3.32 -2.78
CA HIS A 232 -18.82 -3.17 -2.47
C HIS A 232 -18.34 -3.99 -1.26
N TRP A 233 -19.16 -4.15 -0.21
CA TRP A 233 -18.80 -4.95 0.95
C TRP A 233 -18.67 -6.44 0.63
N ILE A 234 -19.56 -6.98 -0.20
CA ILE A 234 -19.53 -8.38 -0.63
C ILE A 234 -18.37 -8.59 -1.60
N VAL A 235 -18.21 -7.68 -2.56
CA VAL A 235 -17.08 -7.67 -3.51
C VAL A 235 -15.75 -7.73 -2.74
N LEU A 236 -15.61 -6.86 -1.74
CA LEU A 236 -14.42 -6.79 -0.91
C LEU A 236 -14.20 -8.07 -0.07
N LEU A 237 -15.27 -8.65 0.48
CA LEU A 237 -15.17 -9.91 1.22
C LEU A 237 -14.67 -11.06 0.35
N CYS A 238 -15.22 -11.22 -0.87
CA CYS A 238 -14.74 -12.21 -1.84
C CYS A 238 -13.25 -11.99 -2.15
N GLY A 239 -12.89 -10.75 -2.50
CA GLY A 239 -11.50 -10.38 -2.76
C GLY A 239 -10.54 -10.70 -1.62
N TYR A 240 -10.93 -10.45 -0.35
CA TYR A 240 -10.13 -10.83 0.81
C TYR A 240 -9.94 -12.33 0.95
N ILE A 241 -10.98 -13.13 0.69
CA ILE A 241 -10.91 -14.58 0.77
C ILE A 241 -9.89 -15.10 -0.26
N LEU A 242 -10.01 -14.65 -1.52
CA LEU A 242 -9.08 -15.05 -2.58
C LEU A 242 -7.66 -14.57 -2.30
N PHE A 243 -7.49 -13.31 -1.89
CA PHE A 243 -6.20 -12.78 -1.47
C PHE A 243 -5.58 -13.64 -0.37
N SER A 244 -6.34 -13.97 0.68
CA SER A 244 -5.84 -14.73 1.83
C SER A 244 -5.44 -16.15 1.43
N PHE A 245 -6.22 -16.79 0.56
CA PHE A 245 -5.94 -18.14 0.07
C PHE A 245 -4.57 -18.23 -0.64
N ILE A 246 -4.19 -17.18 -1.37
CA ILE A 246 -2.89 -17.10 -2.06
C ILE A 246 -1.79 -16.57 -1.12
N TYR A 247 -2.09 -15.53 -0.35
CA TYR A 247 -1.11 -14.84 0.47
C TYR A 247 -0.59 -15.68 1.64
N VAL A 248 -1.47 -16.40 2.34
CA VAL A 248 -1.09 -17.21 3.52
C VAL A 248 -0.01 -18.25 3.21
N PRO A 249 -0.14 -19.12 2.19
CA PRO A 249 0.91 -20.09 1.87
C PRO A 249 2.21 -19.41 1.44
N LEU A 250 2.14 -18.31 0.68
CA LEU A 250 3.33 -17.53 0.30
C LEU A 250 4.03 -16.92 1.52
N ASN A 251 3.26 -16.42 2.49
CA ASN A 251 3.80 -15.87 3.72
C ASN A 251 4.45 -16.94 4.60
N ASN A 252 3.87 -18.14 4.65
CA ASN A 252 4.47 -19.28 5.33
C ASN A 252 5.79 -19.69 4.67
N GLU A 253 5.85 -19.68 3.34
CA GLU A 253 7.08 -19.95 2.58
C GLU A 253 8.14 -18.86 2.81
N LEU A 254 7.75 -17.58 2.83
CA LEU A 254 8.66 -16.47 3.16
C LEU A 254 9.27 -16.65 4.55
N LYS A 255 8.47 -17.02 5.55
CA LYS A 255 8.95 -17.32 6.91
C LYS A 255 9.91 -18.49 6.92
N ARG A 256 9.60 -19.58 6.20
CA ARG A 256 10.48 -20.75 6.06
C ARG A 256 11.83 -20.38 5.46
N ARG A 257 11.85 -19.61 4.36
CA ARG A 257 13.09 -19.16 3.70
C ARG A 257 13.92 -18.22 4.57
N ASN A 258 13.28 -17.31 5.31
CA ASN A 258 13.99 -16.43 6.26
C ASN A 258 14.60 -17.21 7.44
N ALA A 259 13.92 -18.26 7.93
CA ALA A 259 14.43 -19.11 8.99
C ALA A 259 15.66 -19.92 8.51
N ALA A 260 15.58 -20.53 7.33
CA ALA A 260 16.70 -21.28 6.73
C ALA A 260 17.93 -20.38 6.48
N ALA A 261 17.75 -19.16 5.99
CA ALA A 261 18.85 -18.22 5.80
C ALA A 261 19.46 -17.68 7.13
N GLY A 262 18.76 -17.88 8.25
CA GLY A 262 19.20 -17.48 9.58
C GLY A 262 19.99 -18.58 10.31
N SER A 263 19.81 -19.86 9.96
CA SER A 263 20.55 -20.98 10.54
C SER A 263 21.96 -21.17 9.96
N ASP A 264 22.25 -20.53 8.83
CA ASP A 264 23.55 -20.59 8.15
C ASP A 264 24.55 -19.50 8.62
N LYS A 265 24.22 -18.78 9.71
CA LYS A 265 25.06 -17.76 10.34
C LYS A 265 25.38 -18.14 11.77
#